data_AF-A0A8H7RTT1-F1
#
_entry.id   AF-A0A8H7RTT1-F1
#
_cell.length_a   1.000
_cell.length_b   1.000
_cell.length_c   1.000
_cell.angle_alpha   90.00
_cell.angle_beta   90.00
_cell.angle_gamma   90.00
#
_symmetry.space_group_name_H-M   'P 1'
#
loop_
_entity.id
_entity.type
_entity.pdbx_description
1 polymer ?
#
loop_
_entity_poly.entity_id
_entity_poly.type
_entity_poly.pdbx_seq_one_letter_code
_entity_poly.pdbx_strand_id
1 'polypeptide(L)'
;METTFSIQFPTGYNSHVHYIRPTMDHFEYIHRPLLFYIINFIFTHIFDYLFLEHFGQFRKYGIDHNKPGENHHHQHLTYWYRKGRTTSTTTTTTTTPIIFIHGIGTGLHLYMNFIRRMTTLECLLIFCIEIPHVSTRLVEHVPTPKERVMEIQTMLDMHGFDKVIIVGRSLGTVVAGWMATLYAMNRIRIRTCTY
;
A
#
# COMPACT_ATOMS: atom_id res chain seq x y z
N MET A 1 15.29 25.15 -24.79
CA MET A 1 14.90 23.84 -25.38
C MET A 1 14.92 23.92 -26.89
N GLU A 2 14.12 24.75 -27.55
CA GLU A 2 14.12 24.84 -29.04
C GLU A 2 15.47 25.27 -29.62
N THR A 3 16.10 26.31 -29.05
CA THR A 3 17.44 26.78 -29.41
C THR A 3 18.55 25.78 -29.09
N THR A 4 18.34 24.92 -28.10
CA THR A 4 19.31 23.90 -27.67
C THR A 4 19.28 22.67 -28.58
N PHE A 5 18.09 22.33 -29.11
CA PHE A 5 17.89 21.14 -29.93
C PHE A 5 17.71 21.43 -31.42
N SER A 6 17.75 22.70 -31.85
CA SER A 6 17.49 23.12 -33.25
C SER A 6 16.17 22.57 -33.80
N ILE A 7 15.15 22.44 -32.94
CA ILE A 7 13.81 21.99 -33.28
C ILE A 7 12.84 23.12 -32.94
N GLN A 8 12.01 23.54 -33.90
CA GLN A 8 10.85 24.38 -33.64
C GLN A 8 9.65 23.48 -33.32
N PHE A 9 9.04 23.66 -32.15
CA PHE A 9 7.77 23.01 -31.88
C PHE A 9 6.65 23.72 -32.66
N PRO A 10 5.71 22.97 -33.26
CA PRO A 10 4.52 23.59 -33.84
C PRO A 10 3.72 24.32 -32.74
N THR A 11 3.04 25.40 -33.11
CA THR A 11 2.15 26.14 -32.20
C THR A 11 1.18 25.17 -31.51
N GLY A 12 1.34 25.01 -30.20
CA GLY A 12 0.77 23.89 -29.43
C GLY A 12 -0.71 24.00 -29.06
N TYR A 13 -1.46 24.96 -29.61
CA TYR A 13 -2.88 25.10 -29.31
C TYR A 13 -3.70 24.19 -30.24
N ASN A 14 -4.31 23.16 -29.67
CA ASN A 14 -5.25 22.28 -30.37
C ASN A 14 -6.68 22.59 -29.88
N SER A 15 -7.48 23.25 -30.71
CA SER A 15 -8.87 23.62 -30.41
C SER A 15 -9.82 22.43 -30.23
N HIS A 16 -9.41 21.22 -30.62
CA HIS A 16 -10.17 19.98 -30.42
C HIS A 16 -9.85 19.31 -29.07
N VAL A 17 -8.82 19.77 -28.35
CA VAL A 17 -8.44 19.24 -27.04
C VAL A 17 -8.98 20.16 -25.97
N HIS A 18 -10.08 19.76 -25.36
CA HIS A 18 -10.65 20.44 -24.20
C HIS A 18 -9.99 19.90 -22.93
N TYR A 19 -9.42 20.80 -22.13
CA TYR A 19 -8.90 20.46 -20.82
C TYR A 19 -10.05 20.08 -19.88
N ILE A 20 -9.95 18.91 -19.25
CA ILE A 20 -10.87 18.48 -18.20
C ILE A 20 -10.38 19.06 -16.87
N ARG A 21 -11.24 19.79 -16.17
CA ARG A 21 -11.05 20.25 -14.79
C ARG A 21 -11.73 19.29 -13.83
N PRO A 22 -11.01 18.34 -13.21
CA PRO A 22 -11.63 17.32 -12.38
C PRO A 22 -12.42 17.90 -11.19
N THR A 23 -12.10 19.13 -10.77
CA THR A 23 -12.75 19.83 -9.65
C THR A 23 -13.88 20.78 -10.07
N MET A 24 -14.00 21.13 -11.37
CA MET A 24 -14.94 22.15 -11.84
C MET A 24 -15.94 21.62 -12.87
N ASP A 25 -15.57 20.60 -13.63
CA ASP A 25 -16.46 20.04 -14.64
C ASP A 25 -17.44 19.07 -13.97
N HIS A 26 -18.68 19.07 -14.42
CA HIS A 26 -19.73 18.24 -13.85
C HIS A 26 -19.41 16.75 -14.04
N PHE A 27 -19.43 15.98 -12.96
CA PHE A 27 -19.17 14.55 -12.99
C PHE A 27 -20.48 13.79 -12.75
N GLU A 28 -20.99 13.13 -13.78
CA GLU A 28 -22.08 12.16 -13.62
C GLU A 28 -21.53 10.92 -12.92
N TYR A 29 -21.94 10.70 -11.67
CA TYR A 29 -21.57 9.51 -10.91
C TYR A 29 -22.76 8.55 -10.79
N ILE A 30 -22.51 7.28 -11.11
CA ILE A 30 -23.42 6.18 -10.79
C ILE A 30 -22.74 5.36 -9.70
N HIS A 31 -23.44 5.11 -8.60
CA HIS A 31 -22.95 4.26 -7.53
C HIS A 31 -22.80 2.82 -8.06
N ARG A 32 -21.72 2.14 -7.65
CA ARG A 32 -21.55 0.73 -8.00
C ARG A 32 -22.66 -0.09 -7.31
N PRO A 33 -23.31 -1.05 -8.01
CA PRO A 33 -24.33 -1.87 -7.39
C PRO A 33 -23.74 -2.69 -6.24
N LEU A 34 -24.53 -2.96 -5.19
CA LEU A 34 -24.10 -3.71 -4.01
C LEU A 34 -23.45 -5.06 -4.35
N LEU A 35 -23.99 -5.74 -5.37
CA LEU A 35 -23.48 -7.02 -5.86
C LEU A 35 -22.00 -6.95 -6.26
N PHE A 36 -21.54 -5.83 -6.80
CA PHE A 36 -20.13 -5.64 -7.16
C PHE A 36 -19.22 -5.71 -5.91
N TYR A 37 -19.64 -5.10 -4.81
CA TYR A 37 -18.90 -5.15 -3.54
C TYR A 37 -18.90 -6.55 -2.93
N ILE A 38 -20.03 -7.27 -3.01
CA ILE A 38 -20.13 -8.65 -2.53
C ILE A 38 -19.19 -9.57 -3.29
N ILE A 39 -19.16 -9.47 -4.63
CA ILE A 39 -18.24 -10.24 -5.48
C ILE A 39 -16.79 -9.91 -5.12
N ASN A 40 -16.45 -8.63 -5.00
CA ASN A 40 -15.09 -8.21 -4.64
C ASN A 40 -14.70 -8.71 -3.23
N PHE A 41 -15.63 -8.70 -2.28
CA PHE A 41 -15.43 -9.21 -0.92
C PHE A 41 -15.10 -10.70 -0.93
N ILE A 42 -15.92 -11.52 -1.61
CA ILE A 42 -15.71 -12.97 -1.72
C ILE A 42 -14.37 -13.25 -2.41
N PHE A 43 -14.11 -12.60 -3.54
CA PHE A 43 -12.87 -12.77 -4.29
C PHE A 43 -11.64 -12.41 -3.45
N THR A 44 -11.71 -11.30 -2.72
CA THR A 44 -10.65 -10.87 -1.80
C THR A 44 -10.41 -11.90 -0.71
N HIS A 45 -11.46 -12.43 -0.07
CA HIS A 45 -11.30 -13.44 1.00
C HIS A 45 -10.68 -14.74 0.48
N ILE A 46 -11.10 -15.20 -0.69
CA ILE A 46 -10.50 -16.37 -1.35
C ILE A 46 -9.02 -16.10 -1.66
N PHE A 47 -8.71 -14.91 -2.18
CA PHE A 47 -7.34 -14.52 -2.49
C PHE A 47 -6.47 -14.46 -1.24
N ASP A 48 -6.95 -13.78 -0.20
CA ASP A 48 -6.28 -13.62 1.09
C ASP A 48 -5.94 -14.99 1.70
N TYR A 49 -6.93 -15.89 1.78
CA TYR A 49 -6.74 -17.22 2.35
C TYR A 49 -5.80 -18.12 1.51
N LEU A 50 -6.05 -18.24 0.20
CA LEU A 50 -5.27 -19.15 -0.64
C LEU A 50 -3.86 -18.59 -0.91
N PHE A 51 -3.75 -17.35 -1.38
CA PHE A 51 -2.48 -16.82 -1.88
C PHE A 51 -1.63 -16.17 -0.81
N LEU A 52 -2.21 -15.40 0.10
CA LEU A 52 -1.42 -14.71 1.13
C LEU A 52 -1.13 -15.65 2.31
N GLU A 53 -2.15 -16.29 2.89
CA GLU A 53 -1.95 -17.19 4.03
C GLU A 53 -1.31 -18.51 3.62
N HIS A 54 -1.99 -19.29 2.77
CA HIS A 54 -1.60 -20.67 2.50
C HIS A 54 -0.31 -20.76 1.68
N PHE A 55 -0.24 -20.09 0.52
CA PHE A 55 0.96 -20.14 -0.33
C PHE A 55 2.03 -19.12 0.07
N GLY A 56 1.60 -17.90 0.43
CA GLY A 56 2.50 -16.79 0.74
C GLY A 56 3.09 -16.83 2.14
N GLN A 57 2.50 -17.59 3.06
CA GLN A 57 2.90 -17.67 4.48
C GLN A 57 2.85 -16.30 5.18
N PHE A 58 1.99 -15.41 4.71
CA PHE A 58 1.67 -14.18 5.40
C PHE A 58 0.70 -14.45 6.56
N ARG A 59 0.75 -13.59 7.57
CA ARG A 59 -0.25 -13.50 8.63
C ARG A 59 -0.92 -12.14 8.55
N LYS A 60 -2.25 -12.12 8.60
CA LYS A 60 -3.03 -10.89 8.62
C LYS A 60 -3.10 -10.31 10.03
N TYR A 61 -3.06 -9.00 10.12
CA TYR A 61 -3.17 -8.19 11.34
C TYR A 61 -4.09 -7.01 11.06
N GLY A 62 -4.79 -6.53 12.10
CA GLY A 62 -5.72 -5.39 12.00
C GLY A 62 -7.16 -5.77 12.35
N ILE A 63 -8.11 -4.92 11.94
CA ILE A 63 -9.50 -4.88 12.42
C ILE A 63 -10.22 -6.23 12.32
N ASP A 64 -10.05 -6.94 11.20
CA ASP A 64 -10.77 -8.19 10.92
C ASP A 64 -10.18 -9.42 11.66
N HIS A 65 -8.99 -9.29 12.26
CA HIS A 65 -8.31 -10.36 13.02
C HIS A 65 -8.34 -10.17 14.54
N ASN A 66 -9.11 -9.19 15.02
CA ASN A 66 -9.20 -8.87 16.44
C ASN A 66 -9.76 -10.07 17.22
N LYS A 67 -8.93 -10.68 18.06
CA LYS A 67 -9.42 -11.62 19.08
C LYS A 67 -10.16 -10.83 20.15
N PRO A 68 -11.30 -11.31 20.67
CA PRO A 68 -11.97 -10.65 21.79
C PRO A 68 -11.01 -10.53 22.98
N GLY A 69 -10.76 -9.30 23.46
CA GLY A 69 -10.01 -9.04 24.70
C GLY A 69 -8.59 -8.48 24.58
N GLU A 70 -8.05 -8.27 23.37
CA GLU A 70 -6.76 -7.59 23.20
C GLU A 70 -6.94 -6.07 23.05
N ASN A 71 -6.27 -5.29 23.91
CA ASN A 71 -6.21 -3.82 23.81
C ASN A 71 -5.33 -3.46 22.61
N HIS A 72 -5.95 -2.96 21.53
CA HIS A 72 -5.21 -2.69 20.30
C HIS A 72 -4.97 -1.20 20.06
N HIS A 73 -3.70 -0.88 19.83
CA HIS A 73 -3.21 0.45 19.43
C HIS A 73 -3.41 0.76 17.92
N HIS A 74 -4.06 -0.13 17.17
CA HIS A 74 -4.29 -0.03 15.72
C HIS A 74 -5.78 -0.09 15.41
N GLN A 75 -6.48 1.02 15.62
CA GLN A 75 -7.93 0.99 15.47
C GLN A 75 -8.36 0.78 14.01
N HIS A 76 -7.55 1.18 12.99
CA HIS A 76 -7.99 1.12 11.60
C HIS A 76 -7.00 0.58 10.53
N LEU A 77 -5.80 0.11 10.91
CA LEU A 77 -4.83 -0.42 9.94
C LEU A 77 -4.93 -1.95 9.78
N THR A 78 -5.25 -2.40 8.57
CA THR A 78 -5.15 -3.81 8.17
C THR A 78 -3.88 -4.02 7.34
N TYR A 79 -3.11 -5.06 7.68
CA TYR A 79 -1.89 -5.39 6.95
C TYR A 79 -1.57 -6.89 7.03
N TRP A 80 -0.74 -7.32 6.09
CA TRP A 80 -0.20 -8.67 6.01
C TRP A 80 1.28 -8.65 6.33
N TYR A 81 1.75 -9.58 7.15
CA TYR A 81 3.15 -9.70 7.50
C TYR A 81 3.68 -11.10 7.22
N ARG A 82 4.80 -11.18 6.51
CA ARG A 82 5.57 -12.40 6.29
C ARG A 82 6.96 -12.23 6.87
N LYS A 83 7.34 -13.16 7.74
CA LYS A 83 8.72 -13.27 8.24
C LYS A 83 9.63 -13.88 7.17
N GLY A 84 10.87 -13.42 7.10
CA GLY A 84 11.89 -14.13 6.33
C GLY A 84 12.15 -15.52 6.91
N ARG A 85 12.50 -16.50 6.07
CA ARG A 85 12.99 -17.81 6.51
C ARG A 85 14.46 -17.66 6.85
N THR A 86 14.80 -17.68 8.14
CA THR A 86 16.19 -17.71 8.58
C THR A 86 16.73 -19.12 8.43
N THR A 87 17.69 -19.34 7.52
CA THR A 87 18.49 -20.57 7.51
C THR A 87 19.46 -20.54 8.68
N SER A 88 19.38 -21.50 9.60
CA SER A 88 20.02 -21.56 10.93
C SER A 88 21.56 -21.45 11.01
N THR A 89 22.26 -21.05 9.96
CA THR A 89 23.73 -21.02 9.89
C THR A 89 24.35 -19.64 9.69
N THR A 90 23.57 -18.57 9.52
CA THR A 90 24.14 -17.22 9.37
C THR A 90 23.68 -16.29 10.48
N THR A 91 24.67 -15.75 11.20
CA THR A 91 24.55 -14.71 12.21
C THR A 91 23.54 -13.65 11.79
N THR A 92 22.61 -13.35 12.69
CA THR A 92 21.49 -12.41 12.58
C THR A 92 21.87 -11.04 12.02
N THR A 93 21.95 -10.89 10.69
CA THR A 93 21.83 -9.59 10.05
C THR A 93 20.35 -9.23 10.05
N THR A 94 19.96 -8.24 10.85
CA THR A 94 18.62 -7.66 10.82
C THR A 94 18.33 -7.16 9.40
N THR A 95 17.52 -7.90 8.65
CA THR A 95 17.10 -7.46 7.31
C THR A 95 16.15 -6.29 7.48
N THR A 96 16.36 -5.23 6.70
CA THR A 96 15.43 -4.08 6.71
C THR A 96 14.13 -4.54 6.03
N PRO A 97 12.97 -4.48 6.71
CA PRO A 97 11.71 -4.92 6.13
C PRO A 97 11.27 -4.01 4.97
N ILE A 98 10.58 -4.62 4.01
CA ILE A 98 9.88 -3.91 2.94
C ILE A 98 8.42 -3.74 3.34
N ILE A 99 7.93 -2.50 3.27
CA ILE A 99 6.51 -2.18 3.31
C ILE A 99 6.06 -1.94 1.87
N PHE A 100 5.16 -2.79 1.38
CA PHE A 100 4.45 -2.60 0.15
C PHE A 100 3.07 -1.95 0.40
N ILE A 101 2.76 -0.90 -0.35
CA ILE A 101 1.52 -0.15 -0.25
C ILE A 101 0.87 -0.07 -1.64
N HIS A 102 -0.31 -0.69 -1.78
CA HIS A 102 -1.04 -0.71 -3.04
C HIS A 102 -1.79 0.61 -3.31
N GLY A 103 -2.19 0.84 -4.56
CA GLY A 103 -3.02 1.98 -4.96
C GLY A 103 -4.50 1.64 -5.10
N ILE A 104 -5.24 2.49 -5.81
CA ILE A 104 -6.67 2.30 -6.10
C ILE A 104 -6.88 0.99 -6.87
N GLY A 105 -7.93 0.25 -6.52
CA GLY A 105 -8.32 -0.95 -7.25
C GLY A 105 -9.21 -1.84 -6.40
N THR A 106 -8.93 -3.13 -6.42
CA THR A 106 -9.70 -4.17 -5.73
C THR A 106 -8.88 -4.83 -4.60
N GLY A 107 -7.75 -4.23 -4.22
CA GLY A 107 -6.86 -4.68 -3.14
C GLY A 107 -5.55 -5.30 -3.63
N LEU A 108 -4.92 -6.13 -2.79
CA LEU A 108 -3.58 -6.69 -3.04
C LEU A 108 -3.51 -7.69 -4.21
N HIS A 109 -4.63 -8.27 -4.63
CA HIS A 109 -4.64 -9.29 -5.68
C HIS A 109 -4.20 -8.76 -7.05
N LEU A 110 -4.41 -7.47 -7.36
CA LEU A 110 -3.88 -6.83 -8.57
C LEU A 110 -2.35 -6.79 -8.61
N TYR A 111 -1.72 -7.15 -7.50
CA TYR A 111 -0.28 -7.11 -7.25
C TYR A 111 0.26 -8.49 -6.90
N MET A 112 -0.54 -9.55 -7.07
CA MET A 112 -0.17 -10.92 -6.72
C MET A 112 1.17 -11.33 -7.34
N ASN A 113 1.40 -11.02 -8.62
CA ASN A 113 2.65 -11.35 -9.28
C ASN A 113 3.87 -10.67 -8.65
N PHE A 114 3.72 -9.42 -8.22
CA PHE A 114 4.77 -8.68 -7.53
C PHE A 114 5.01 -9.26 -6.14
N ILE A 115 3.94 -9.47 -5.36
CA ILE A 115 4.00 -10.05 -4.02
C ILE A 115 4.64 -11.45 -4.06
N ARG A 116 4.23 -12.30 -5.01
CA ARG A 116 4.79 -13.65 -5.20
C ARG A 116 6.28 -13.61 -5.55
N ARG A 117 6.75 -12.63 -6.32
CA ARG A 117 8.19 -12.47 -6.60
C ARG A 117 8.96 -12.01 -5.37
N MET A 118 8.35 -11.23 -4.47
CA MET A 118 8.98 -10.90 -3.20
C MET A 118 9.09 -12.11 -2.28
N THR A 119 8.09 -13.01 -2.26
CA THR A 119 8.14 -14.19 -1.38
C THR A 119 9.19 -15.23 -1.78
N THR A 120 9.69 -15.22 -3.02
CA THR A 120 10.82 -16.07 -3.43
C THR A 120 12.15 -15.62 -2.81
N LEU A 121 12.23 -14.40 -2.26
CA LEU A 121 13.39 -13.91 -1.53
C LEU A 121 13.27 -14.36 -0.07
N GLU A 122 13.93 -15.46 0.28
CA GLU A 122 13.69 -16.17 1.53
C GLU A 122 13.97 -15.32 2.77
N CYS A 123 15.04 -14.52 2.78
CA CYS A 123 15.43 -13.68 3.93
C CYS A 123 14.60 -12.38 4.06
N LEU A 124 13.67 -12.12 3.16
CA LEU A 124 12.95 -10.86 3.09
C LEU A 124 11.77 -10.82 4.07
N LEU A 125 11.76 -9.79 4.92
CA LEU A 125 10.64 -9.41 5.77
C LEU A 125 9.71 -8.50 4.98
N ILE A 126 8.44 -8.86 4.87
CA ILE A 126 7.48 -8.17 3.99
C ILE A 126 6.23 -7.79 4.78
N PHE A 127 5.89 -6.51 4.74
CA PHE A 127 4.59 -5.98 5.13
C PHE A 127 3.82 -5.58 3.87
N CYS A 128 2.57 -6.00 3.72
CA CYS A 128 1.65 -5.48 2.70
C CYS A 128 0.51 -4.74 3.39
N ILE A 129 0.45 -3.42 3.23
CA ILE A 129 -0.60 -2.58 3.82
C ILE A 129 -1.85 -2.62 2.96
N GLU A 130 -3.02 -2.84 3.59
CA GLU A 130 -4.31 -2.70 2.93
C GLU A 130 -4.86 -1.27 3.10
N ILE A 131 -5.41 -0.74 2.01
CA ILE A 131 -6.10 0.55 1.98
C ILE A 131 -7.55 0.30 1.53
N PRO A 132 -8.45 -0.10 2.45
CA PRO A 132 -9.77 -0.59 2.08
C PRO A 132 -10.66 0.49 1.43
N HIS A 133 -10.54 1.75 1.85
CA HIS A 133 -11.30 2.88 1.32
C HIS A 133 -10.99 3.22 -0.15
N VAL A 134 -9.92 2.66 -0.73
CA VAL A 134 -9.61 2.76 -2.16
C VAL A 134 -9.60 1.41 -2.88
N SER A 135 -10.07 0.35 -2.21
CA SER A 135 -10.03 -1.03 -2.70
C SER A 135 -11.39 -1.58 -3.11
N THR A 136 -12.35 -0.71 -3.44
CA THR A 136 -13.75 -1.09 -3.70
C THR A 136 -14.33 -1.96 -2.57
N ARG A 137 -14.06 -1.55 -1.33
CA ARG A 137 -14.67 -2.13 -0.12
C ARG A 137 -15.56 -1.07 0.51
N LEU A 138 -16.64 -1.52 1.14
CA LEU A 138 -17.51 -0.65 1.93
C LEU A 138 -16.85 -0.43 3.29
N VAL A 139 -16.36 0.78 3.53
CA VAL A 139 -15.79 1.20 4.81
C VAL A 139 -16.29 2.58 5.16
N GLU A 140 -16.53 2.80 6.46
CA GLU A 140 -17.05 4.06 6.98
C GLU A 140 -15.95 5.07 7.29
N HIS A 141 -14.76 4.57 7.67
CA HIS A 141 -13.65 5.41 8.08
C HIS A 141 -12.58 5.54 7.00
N VAL A 142 -12.20 6.78 6.70
CA VAL A 142 -11.04 7.14 5.87
C VAL A 142 -10.03 7.87 6.76
N PRO A 143 -8.85 7.29 7.04
CA PRO A 143 -7.88 7.92 7.91
C PRO A 143 -7.24 9.13 7.26
N THR A 144 -6.95 10.13 8.06
CA THR A 144 -6.11 11.27 7.71
C THR A 144 -4.66 10.82 7.45
N PRO A 145 -3.86 11.65 6.75
CA PRO A 145 -2.44 11.36 6.55
C PRO A 145 -1.68 11.10 7.86
N LYS A 146 -1.99 11.89 8.92
CA LYS A 146 -1.36 11.76 10.22
C LYS A 146 -1.73 10.45 10.91
N GLU A 147 -3.02 10.10 10.92
CA GLU A 147 -3.49 8.82 11.47
C GLU A 147 -2.80 7.66 10.75
N ARG A 148 -2.80 7.66 9.41
CA ARG A 148 -2.17 6.59 8.63
C ARG A 148 -0.67 6.44 8.95
N VAL A 149 0.07 7.52 9.08
CA VAL A 149 1.50 7.46 9.45
C VAL A 149 1.69 6.94 10.87
N MET A 150 0.90 7.43 11.84
CA MET A 150 0.97 6.96 13.23
C MET A 150 0.62 5.47 13.35
N GLU A 151 -0.38 4.99 12.62
CA GLU A 151 -0.72 3.57 12.61
C GLU A 151 0.40 2.70 12.06
N ILE A 152 1.05 3.13 10.97
CA ILE A 152 2.20 2.41 10.40
C ILE A 152 3.42 2.49 11.35
N GLN A 153 3.62 3.61 12.05
CA GLN A 153 4.66 3.75 13.09
C GLN A 153 4.47 2.74 14.21
N THR A 154 3.29 2.74 14.82
CA THR A 154 2.96 1.79 15.88
C THR A 154 3.11 0.34 15.38
N MET A 155 2.82 0.08 14.09
CA MET A 155 2.94 -1.26 13.52
C MET A 155 4.40 -1.69 13.52
N LEU A 156 5.28 -0.80 13.08
CA LEU A 156 6.72 -1.05 13.08
C LEU A 156 7.28 -1.22 14.49
N ASP A 157 6.83 -0.39 15.44
CA ASP A 157 7.24 -0.50 16.84
C ASP A 157 6.83 -1.85 17.45
N MET A 158 5.61 -2.32 17.19
CA MET A 158 5.15 -3.64 17.65
C MET A 158 5.98 -4.80 17.08
N HIS A 159 6.47 -4.67 15.85
CA HIS A 159 7.31 -5.69 15.22
C HIS A 159 8.81 -5.46 15.46
N GLY A 160 9.19 -4.42 16.20
CA GLY A 160 10.56 -4.13 16.60
C GLY A 160 11.45 -3.56 15.48
N PHE A 161 10.87 -2.86 14.50
CA PHE A 161 11.61 -2.31 13.36
C PHE A 161 11.73 -0.78 13.44
N ASP A 162 12.96 -0.29 13.36
CA ASP A 162 13.29 1.15 13.35
C ASP A 162 13.60 1.69 11.95
N LYS A 163 13.78 0.79 10.98
CA LYS A 163 14.13 1.09 9.59
C LYS A 163 13.28 0.26 8.66
N VAL A 164 12.90 0.88 7.54
CA VAL A 164 12.05 0.26 6.54
C VAL A 164 12.43 0.72 5.14
N ILE A 165 12.12 -0.11 4.15
CA ILE A 165 12.08 0.27 2.74
C ILE A 165 10.60 0.34 2.35
N ILE A 166 10.16 1.46 1.78
CA ILE A 166 8.77 1.65 1.40
C ILE A 166 8.65 1.58 -0.13
N VAL A 167 7.74 0.75 -0.60
CA VAL A 167 7.37 0.60 -2.01
C VAL A 167 5.89 0.94 -2.14
N GLY A 168 5.60 2.10 -2.74
CA GLY A 168 4.24 2.51 -3.07
C GLY A 168 3.96 2.37 -4.57
N ARG A 169 2.74 2.02 -4.96
CA ARG A 169 2.28 2.13 -6.35
C ARG A 169 1.02 2.99 -6.43
N SER A 170 0.91 3.84 -7.44
CA SER A 170 -0.24 4.73 -7.63
C SER A 170 -0.54 5.50 -6.34
N LEU A 171 -1.76 5.51 -5.81
CA LEU A 171 -2.08 6.21 -4.54
C LEU A 171 -1.20 5.76 -3.35
N GLY A 172 -0.66 4.54 -3.37
CA GLY A 172 0.30 4.09 -2.37
C GLY A 172 1.58 4.93 -2.30
N THR A 173 1.97 5.61 -3.40
CA THR A 173 3.11 6.54 -3.40
C THR A 173 2.82 7.80 -2.59
N VAL A 174 1.54 8.21 -2.49
CA VAL A 174 1.13 9.33 -1.65
C VAL A 174 1.33 8.99 -0.18
N VAL A 175 0.92 7.79 0.24
CA VAL A 175 1.17 7.29 1.60
C VAL A 175 2.67 7.14 1.86
N ALA A 176 3.44 6.64 0.89
CA ALA A 176 4.90 6.57 0.99
C ALA A 176 5.52 7.97 1.15
N GLY A 177 4.97 8.97 0.46
CA GLY A 177 5.35 10.37 0.61
C GLY A 177 5.05 10.91 2.01
N TRP A 178 3.85 10.67 2.54
CA TRP A 178 3.50 11.03 3.92
C TRP A 178 4.41 10.36 4.94
N MET A 179 4.75 9.09 4.75
CA MET A 179 5.76 8.44 5.57
C MET A 179 7.09 9.17 5.45
N ALA A 180 7.59 9.42 4.23
CA ALA A 180 8.86 10.13 4.04
C ALA A 180 8.90 11.52 4.72
N THR A 181 7.78 12.26 4.75
CA THR A 181 7.75 13.61 5.32
C THR A 181 7.39 13.64 6.81
N LEU A 182 6.41 12.86 7.25
CA LEU A 182 5.88 12.88 8.63
C LEU A 182 6.58 11.86 9.54
N TYR A 183 7.02 10.71 9.00
CA TYR A 183 7.80 9.74 9.77
C TYR A 183 9.22 10.25 10.03
N ALA A 184 9.85 10.91 9.04
CA ALA A 184 11.19 11.46 9.17
C ALA A 184 11.29 12.57 10.22
N MET A 185 10.18 13.27 10.51
CA MET A 185 10.10 14.21 11.64
C MET A 185 10.24 13.53 13.00
N ASN A 186 9.93 12.23 13.10
CA ASN A 186 9.99 11.47 14.35
C ASN A 186 11.20 10.53 14.46
N ARG A 187 11.71 9.94 13.35
CA ARG A 187 12.94 9.13 13.33
C ARG A 187 13.66 9.20 11.97
N ILE A 188 14.93 9.60 11.98
CA ILE A 188 15.74 9.86 10.78
C ILE A 188 16.29 8.54 10.18
N ARG A 189 15.68 8.09 9.05
CA ARG A 189 16.30 7.50 7.82
C ARG A 189 15.29 6.62 7.06
N ILE A 190 14.70 7.14 5.97
CA ILE A 190 13.92 6.35 5.00
C ILE A 190 14.66 6.35 3.65
N ARG A 191 14.75 5.19 2.99
CA ARG A 191 15.10 5.07 1.57
C ARG A 191 13.82 4.80 0.78
N THR A 192 13.38 5.76 -0.02
CA THR A 192 12.27 5.60 -0.96
C THR A 192 12.81 5.20 -2.34
N CYS A 193 12.15 4.25 -3.00
CA CYS A 193 12.38 3.92 -4.41
C CYS A 193 11.05 4.07 -5.14
N THR A 194 10.95 5.11 -5.97
CA THR A 194 9.85 5.29 -6.93
C THR A 194 10.27 4.69 -8.26
N TYR A 195 9.50 3.74 -8.77
CA TYR A 195 9.64 3.18 -10.13
C TYR A 195 8.65 3.87 -11.08
#